data_AF-A0A317D957-F1
#
_entry.id   AF-A0A317D957-F1
#
_cell.length_a   1.000
_cell.length_b   1.000
_cell.length_c   1.000
_cell.angle_alpha   90.00
_cell.angle_beta   90.00
_cell.angle_gamma   90.00
#
_symmetry.space_group_name_H-M   'P 1'
#
loop_
_entity.id
_entity.type
_entity.pdbx_description
1 polymer ?
#
loop_
_entity_poly.entity_id
_entity_poly.type
_entity_poly.pdbx_seq_one_letter_code
_entity_poly.pdbx_strand_id
1 'polypeptide(L)'
;MTGRWDRGWRGELGRLLEVVALVGLVVTQPLLDVLGRSPDFFLFHRADPGQILLLVALVAVAPTLPVALLGSLSRLAGRTARALTHTGLVGLLLAALAVQVGRHATPLRGVPLLIVAGLAGAAGAAAHRRWRAPGRVLR
;
A
#
# COMPACT_ATOMS: atom_id res chain seq x y z
N MET A 1 -31.92 -13.08 -8.61
CA MET A 1 -31.53 -11.65 -8.65
C MET A 1 -30.21 -11.37 -7.89
N THR A 2 -29.21 -12.27 -7.94
CA THR A 2 -27.98 -12.20 -7.11
C THR A 2 -26.72 -11.70 -7.85
N GLY A 3 -26.69 -11.66 -9.19
CA GLY A 3 -25.44 -11.46 -9.95
C GLY A 3 -24.88 -10.02 -10.11
N ARG A 4 -25.54 -8.98 -9.56
CA ARG A 4 -25.08 -7.58 -9.71
C ARG A 4 -24.28 -7.08 -8.51
N TRP A 5 -24.58 -7.57 -7.30
CA TRP A 5 -23.89 -7.19 -6.06
C TRP A 5 -22.51 -7.85 -5.95
N ASP A 6 -22.38 -9.12 -6.34
CA ASP A 6 -21.13 -9.88 -6.27
C ASP A 6 -19.99 -9.27 -7.09
N ARG A 7 -20.31 -8.71 -8.27
CA ARG A 7 -19.30 -8.10 -9.15
C ARG A 7 -18.76 -6.78 -8.59
N GLY A 8 -19.56 -6.03 -7.84
CA GLY A 8 -19.14 -4.79 -7.20
C GLY A 8 -18.24 -5.04 -5.99
N TRP A 9 -18.63 -5.98 -5.14
CA TRP A 9 -17.92 -6.34 -3.91
C TRP A 9 -16.54 -6.96 -4.18
N ARG A 10 -16.46 -7.93 -5.11
CA ARG A 10 -15.17 -8.53 -5.53
C ARG A 10 -14.18 -7.50 -6.06
N GLY A 11 -14.68 -6.52 -6.80
CA GLY A 11 -13.86 -5.42 -7.31
C GLY A 11 -13.39 -4.45 -6.22
N GLU A 12 -14.11 -4.32 -5.11
CA GLU A 12 -13.63 -3.53 -3.97
C GLU A 12 -12.61 -4.29 -3.14
N LEU A 13 -12.91 -5.54 -2.80
CA LEU A 13 -11.98 -6.40 -2.10
C LEU A 13 -10.64 -6.46 -2.81
N GLY A 14 -10.64 -6.63 -4.15
CA GLY A 14 -9.38 -6.60 -4.91
C GLY A 14 -8.59 -5.30 -4.78
N ARG A 15 -9.27 -4.13 -4.72
CA ARG A 15 -8.59 -2.84 -4.51
C ARG A 15 -8.06 -2.70 -3.08
N LEU A 16 -8.85 -3.13 -2.10
CA LEU A 16 -8.44 -3.10 -0.70
C LEU A 16 -7.25 -4.03 -0.48
N LEU A 17 -7.30 -5.27 -0.97
CA LEU A 17 -6.21 -6.24 -0.87
C LEU A 17 -4.94 -5.73 -1.55
N GLU A 18 -5.06 -5.09 -2.71
CA GLU A 18 -3.93 -4.47 -3.40
C GLU A 18 -3.27 -3.38 -2.53
N VAL A 19 -4.08 -2.49 -1.93
CA VAL A 19 -3.58 -1.45 -1.01
C VAL A 19 -2.98 -2.06 0.26
N VAL A 20 -3.64 -3.05 0.87
CA VAL A 20 -3.17 -3.76 2.06
C VAL A 20 -1.82 -4.41 1.79
N ALA A 21 -1.67 -5.11 0.66
CA ALA A 21 -0.42 -5.76 0.28
C ALA A 21 0.70 -4.73 0.07
N LEU A 22 0.42 -3.65 -0.67
CA LEU A 22 1.42 -2.60 -0.92
C LEU A 22 1.82 -1.85 0.35
N VAL A 23 0.88 -1.49 1.21
CA VAL A 23 1.17 -0.87 2.52
C VAL A 23 1.95 -1.84 3.41
N GLY A 24 1.60 -3.12 3.38
CA GLY A 24 2.29 -4.19 4.09
C GLY A 24 3.78 -4.23 3.73
N LEU A 25 4.10 -4.22 2.43
CA LEU A 25 5.48 -4.24 1.94
C LEU A 25 6.21 -2.92 2.19
N VAL A 26 5.54 -1.79 2.01
CA VAL A 26 6.18 -0.46 2.01
C VAL A 26 6.32 0.12 3.41
N VAL A 27 5.45 -0.22 4.35
CA VAL A 27 5.43 0.43 5.67
C VAL A 27 5.51 -0.61 6.78
N THR A 28 4.58 -1.57 6.79
CA THR A 28 4.46 -2.52 7.89
C THR A 28 5.70 -3.40 8.04
N GLN A 29 6.14 -4.05 6.96
CA GLN A 29 7.28 -4.97 7.00
C GLN A 29 8.58 -4.26 7.42
N PRO A 30 8.95 -3.08 6.90
CA PRO A 30 10.09 -2.32 7.40
C PRO A 30 10.00 -1.93 8.88
N LEU A 31 8.81 -1.57 9.39
CA LEU A 31 8.64 -1.26 10.80
C LEU A 31 8.78 -2.49 11.68
N LEU A 32 8.20 -3.62 11.27
CA LEU A 32 8.34 -4.90 11.96
C LEU A 32 9.80 -5.39 11.93
N ASP A 33 10.51 -5.19 10.82
CA ASP A 33 11.94 -5.48 10.68
C ASP A 33 12.79 -4.69 11.68
N VAL A 34 12.49 -3.41 11.88
CA VAL A 34 13.19 -2.57 12.87
C VAL A 34 12.91 -3.06 14.29
N LEU A 35 11.65 -3.38 14.60
CA LEU A 35 11.29 -3.92 15.91
C LEU A 35 11.94 -5.29 16.17
N GLY A 36 11.98 -6.16 15.15
CA GLY A 36 12.58 -7.49 15.24
C GLY A 36 14.10 -7.48 15.40
N ARG A 37 14.79 -6.45 14.88
CA ARG A 37 16.24 -6.27 15.06
C ARG A 37 16.63 -5.62 16.40
N SER A 38 15.66 -5.08 17.15
CA SER A 38 15.89 -4.35 18.40
C SER A 38 15.10 -4.95 19.57
N PRO A 39 15.30 -6.24 19.92
CA PRO A 39 14.54 -6.89 20.99
C PRO A 39 14.76 -6.23 22.37
N ASP A 40 15.92 -5.62 22.58
CA ASP A 40 16.26 -4.91 23.82
C ASP A 40 15.29 -3.75 24.11
N PHE A 41 14.67 -3.16 23.08
CA PHE A 41 13.61 -2.16 23.26
C PHE A 41 12.49 -2.69 24.15
N PHE A 42 12.05 -3.92 23.95
CA PHE A 42 11.00 -4.55 24.75
C PHE A 42 11.49 -4.89 26.16
N LEU A 43 12.75 -5.31 26.30
CA LEU A 43 13.35 -5.61 27.61
C LEU A 43 13.49 -4.35 28.48
N PHE A 44 13.97 -3.24 27.91
CA PHE A 44 14.11 -1.97 28.62
C PHE A 44 12.78 -1.39 29.07
N HIS A 45 11.72 -1.57 28.26
CA HIS A 45 10.37 -1.15 28.63
C HIS A 45 9.61 -2.18 29.47
N ARG A 46 10.25 -3.30 29.84
CA ARG A 46 9.65 -4.45 30.55
C ARG A 46 8.31 -4.86 29.92
N ALA A 47 8.28 -4.94 28.59
CA ALA A 47 7.07 -5.19 27.85
C ALA A 47 6.60 -6.63 28.05
N ASP A 48 5.38 -6.81 28.56
CA ASP A 48 4.74 -8.12 28.66
C ASP A 48 4.36 -8.65 27.26
N PRO A 49 4.20 -9.97 27.07
CA PRO A 49 3.83 -10.55 25.77
C PRO A 49 2.58 -9.92 25.14
N GLY A 50 1.59 -9.56 25.96
CA GLY A 50 0.38 -8.88 25.50
C GLY A 50 0.66 -7.48 24.91
N GLN A 51 1.59 -6.73 25.50
CA GLN A 51 1.98 -5.40 25.01
C GLN A 51 2.76 -5.50 23.70
N ILE A 52 3.63 -6.51 23.57
CA ILE A 52 4.36 -6.81 22.33
C ILE A 52 3.37 -7.14 21.21
N LEU A 53 2.42 -8.05 21.46
CA LEU A 53 1.40 -8.42 20.48
C LEU A 53 0.51 -7.24 20.10
N LEU A 54 0.13 -6.39 21.06
CA LEU A 54 -0.64 -5.18 20.80
C LEU A 54 0.13 -4.21 19.91
N LEU A 55 1.42 -3.98 20.18
CA LEU A 55 2.25 -3.11 19.34
C LEU A 55 2.37 -3.66 17.92
N VAL A 56 2.63 -4.96 17.77
CA VAL A 56 2.72 -5.60 16.45
C VAL A 56 1.39 -5.48 15.70
N ALA A 57 0.26 -5.71 16.37
CA ALA A 57 -1.06 -5.53 15.77
C ALA A 57 -1.30 -4.06 15.37
N LEU A 58 -0.91 -3.10 16.21
CA LEU A 58 -1.02 -1.68 15.92
C LEU A 58 -0.18 -1.28 14.70
N VAL A 59 1.08 -1.71 14.64
CA VAL A 59 1.98 -1.46 13.50
C VAL A 59 1.47 -2.14 12.23
N ALA A 60 0.83 -3.31 12.34
CA ALA A 60 0.24 -4.00 11.20
C ALA A 60 -0.98 -3.28 10.62
N VAL A 61 -1.84 -2.73 11.48
CA VAL A 61 -3.15 -2.20 11.08
C VAL A 61 -3.14 -0.69 10.88
N ALA A 62 -2.43 0.06 11.73
CA ALA A 62 -2.47 1.52 11.75
C ALA A 62 -2.06 2.17 10.43
N PRO A 63 -1.04 1.69 9.67
CA PRO A 63 -0.71 2.27 8.38
C PRO A 63 -1.78 2.04 7.31
N THR A 64 -2.46 0.90 7.38
CA THR A 64 -3.45 0.49 6.37
C THR A 64 -4.77 1.24 6.54
N LEU A 65 -5.20 1.50 7.77
CA LEU A 65 -6.48 2.17 8.07
C LEU A 65 -6.68 3.51 7.34
N PRO A 66 -5.78 4.51 7.44
CA PRO A 66 -5.99 5.80 6.78
C PRO A 66 -5.98 5.68 5.25
N VAL A 67 -5.16 4.78 4.69
CA VAL A 67 -5.10 4.58 3.23
C VAL A 67 -6.37 3.89 2.72
N ALA A 68 -6.85 2.88 3.44
CA ALA A 68 -8.11 2.20 3.15
C ALA A 68 -9.30 3.15 3.30
N LEU A 69 -9.31 4.00 4.34
CA LEU A 69 -10.33 5.01 4.57
C LEU A 69 -10.34 6.06 3.46
N LEU A 70 -9.18 6.56 3.04
CA LEU A 70 -9.09 7.49 1.90
C LEU A 70 -9.64 6.84 0.62
N GLY A 71 -9.28 5.58 0.38
CA GLY A 71 -9.80 4.78 -0.72
C GLY A 71 -11.32 4.62 -0.67
N SER A 72 -11.88 4.36 0.52
CA SER A 72 -13.34 4.19 0.69
C SER A 72 -14.08 5.53 0.56
N LEU A 73 -13.60 6.61 1.18
CA LEU A 73 -14.21 7.94 1.12
C LEU A 73 -14.19 8.52 -0.30
N SER A 74 -13.19 8.17 -1.12
CA SER A 74 -13.16 8.57 -2.54
C SER A 74 -14.38 8.11 -3.34
N ARG A 75 -15.11 7.08 -2.86
CA ARG A 75 -16.38 6.63 -3.45
C ARG A 75 -17.46 7.70 -3.40
N LEU A 76 -17.47 8.53 -2.35
CA LEU A 76 -18.46 9.58 -2.14
C LEU A 76 -18.31 10.71 -3.17
N ALA A 77 -17.08 10.94 -3.66
CA ALA A 77 -16.77 11.93 -4.70
C ALA A 77 -16.99 11.41 -6.13
N GLY A 78 -17.57 10.21 -6.30
CA GLY A 78 -17.91 9.64 -7.60
C GLY A 78 -16.85 8.74 -8.23
N ARG A 79 -17.19 8.16 -9.40
CA ARG A 79 -16.39 7.08 -10.03
C ARG A 79 -15.02 7.56 -10.52
N THR A 80 -14.93 8.79 -11.01
CA THR A 80 -13.69 9.37 -11.54
C THR A 80 -12.72 9.66 -10.40
N ALA A 81 -13.16 10.36 -9.35
CA ALA A 81 -12.36 10.63 -8.16
C ALA A 81 -11.78 9.34 -7.58
N ARG A 82 -12.62 8.32 -7.37
CA ARG A 82 -12.17 7.01 -6.91
C ARG A 82 -11.13 6.33 -7.79
N ALA A 83 -11.28 6.41 -9.11
CA ALA A 83 -10.31 5.81 -10.02
C ALA A 83 -8.96 6.54 -9.96
N LEU A 84 -8.98 7.87 -9.87
CA LEU A 84 -7.79 8.70 -9.73
C LEU A 84 -7.10 8.45 -8.38
N THR A 85 -7.86 8.46 -7.27
CA THR A 85 -7.33 8.18 -5.93
C THR A 85 -6.69 6.81 -5.86
N HIS A 86 -7.36 5.76 -6.32
CA HIS A 86 -6.79 4.40 -6.30
C HIS A 86 -5.51 4.31 -7.12
N THR A 87 -5.52 4.84 -8.35
CA THR A 87 -4.31 4.79 -9.20
C THR A 87 -3.17 5.60 -8.59
N GLY A 88 -3.47 6.78 -8.06
CA GLY A 88 -2.49 7.64 -7.40
C GLY A 88 -1.87 6.96 -6.18
N LEU A 89 -2.69 6.33 -5.33
CA LEU A 89 -2.23 5.57 -4.18
C LEU A 89 -1.31 4.42 -4.59
N VAL A 90 -1.72 3.61 -5.57
CA VAL A 90 -0.88 2.51 -6.08
C VAL A 90 0.44 3.04 -6.64
N GLY A 91 0.41 4.11 -7.45
CA GLY A 91 1.62 4.71 -8.00
C GLY A 91 2.57 5.24 -6.91
N LEU A 92 2.02 5.92 -5.90
CA LEU A 92 2.80 6.43 -4.78
C LEU A 92 3.41 5.32 -3.93
N LEU A 93 2.64 4.27 -3.64
CA LEU A 93 3.13 3.11 -2.89
C LEU A 93 4.21 2.37 -3.68
N LEU A 94 4.06 2.20 -5.00
CA LEU A 94 5.09 1.62 -5.85
C LEU A 94 6.36 2.47 -5.93
N ALA A 95 6.23 3.80 -5.97
CA ALA A 95 7.38 4.70 -5.88
C ALA A 95 8.10 4.52 -4.53
N ALA A 96 7.35 4.52 -3.42
CA ALA A 96 7.93 4.31 -2.09
C ALA A 96 8.60 2.93 -1.95
N LEU A 97 8.04 1.88 -2.56
CA LEU A 97 8.67 0.57 -2.64
C LEU A 97 9.98 0.64 -3.44
N ALA A 98 9.98 1.30 -4.59
CA ALA A 98 11.17 1.48 -5.41
C ALA A 98 12.28 2.25 -4.68
N VAL A 99 11.94 3.23 -3.85
CA VAL A 99 12.93 3.89 -2.97
C VAL A 99 13.55 2.89 -2.02
N GLN A 100 12.76 2.05 -1.36
CA GLN A 100 13.28 1.07 -0.41
C GLN A 100 14.19 0.06 -1.06
N VAL A 101 13.70 -0.58 -2.14
CA VAL A 101 14.49 -1.54 -2.92
C VAL A 101 15.75 -0.86 -3.47
N GLY A 102 15.64 0.33 -4.03
CA GLY A 102 16.76 1.06 -4.60
C GLY A 102 17.83 1.42 -3.58
N ARG A 103 17.46 1.76 -2.33
CA ARG A 103 18.44 1.99 -1.25
C ARG A 103 19.24 0.74 -0.92
N HIS A 104 18.63 -0.44 -0.98
CA HIS A 104 19.27 -1.70 -0.63
C HIS A 104 20.00 -2.37 -1.80
N ALA A 105 19.50 -2.22 -3.03
CA ALA A 105 19.99 -2.93 -4.21
C ALA A 105 20.94 -2.09 -5.08
N THR A 106 20.97 -0.76 -4.91
CA THR A 106 21.73 0.14 -5.78
C THR A 106 22.56 1.15 -4.97
N PRO A 107 23.60 1.75 -5.56
CA PRO A 107 24.33 2.86 -4.94
C PRO A 107 23.60 4.22 -5.07
N LEU A 108 22.45 4.29 -5.74
CA LEU A 108 21.73 5.55 -5.95
C LEU A 108 21.23 6.14 -4.63
N ARG A 109 21.46 7.44 -4.41
CA ARG A 109 21.02 8.18 -3.22
C ARG A 109 20.46 9.54 -3.64
N GLY A 110 19.66 10.15 -2.77
CA GLY A 110 19.13 11.50 -2.99
C GLY A 110 18.26 11.62 -4.24
N VAL A 111 18.43 12.72 -4.98
CA VAL A 111 17.59 13.09 -6.13
C VAL A 111 17.56 12.01 -7.24
N PRO A 112 18.69 11.43 -7.68
CA PRO A 112 18.66 10.35 -8.68
C PRO A 112 17.76 9.17 -8.31
N LEU A 113 17.79 8.74 -7.05
CA LEU A 113 16.94 7.66 -6.57
C LEU A 113 15.46 8.05 -6.60
N LEU A 114 15.14 9.30 -6.20
CA LEU A 114 13.77 9.81 -6.24
C LEU A 114 13.22 9.87 -7.66
N ILE A 115 14.05 10.26 -8.64
CA ILE A 115 13.65 10.28 -10.05
C ILE A 115 13.31 8.86 -10.52
N VAL A 116 14.21 7.88 -10.30
CA VAL A 116 13.98 6.48 -10.71
C VAL A 116 12.74 5.91 -10.02
N ALA A 117 12.57 6.16 -8.72
CA ALA A 117 11.40 5.73 -7.97
C ALA A 117 10.10 6.38 -8.47
N GLY A 118 10.13 7.67 -8.78
CA GLY A 118 9.00 8.39 -9.36
C GLY A 118 8.60 7.83 -10.73
N LEU A 119 9.58 7.53 -11.59
CA LEU A 119 9.36 6.89 -12.88
C LEU A 119 8.78 5.49 -12.72
N ALA A 120 9.28 4.69 -11.78
CA ALA A 120 8.76 3.36 -11.49
C ALA A 120 7.30 3.42 -10.99
N GLY A 121 6.99 4.33 -10.08
CA GLY A 121 5.63 4.56 -9.59
C GLY A 121 4.67 5.03 -10.70
N ALA A 122 5.11 5.96 -11.55
CA ALA A 122 4.34 6.43 -12.69
C ALA A 122 4.09 5.32 -13.73
N ALA A 123 5.12 4.52 -14.03
CA ALA A 123 5.01 3.36 -14.92
C ALA A 123 4.03 2.32 -14.37
N GLY A 124 4.13 1.99 -13.07
CA GLY A 124 3.20 1.09 -12.39
C GLY A 124 1.76 1.60 -12.40
N ALA A 125 1.55 2.88 -12.12
CA ALA A 125 0.25 3.54 -12.21
C ALA A 125 -0.33 3.49 -13.63
N ALA A 126 0.50 3.73 -14.66
CA ALA A 126 0.10 3.68 -16.06
C ALA A 126 -0.26 2.24 -16.49
N ALA A 127 0.54 1.25 -16.11
CA ALA A 127 0.27 -0.16 -16.33
C ALA A 127 -1.05 -0.58 -15.68
N HIS A 128 -1.31 -0.12 -14.45
CA HIS A 128 -2.56 -0.39 -13.74
C HIS A 128 -3.80 0.15 -14.49
N ARG A 129 -3.69 1.37 -15.02
CA ARG A 129 -4.76 1.94 -15.86
C ARG A 129 -4.93 1.15 -17.16
N ARG A 130 -3.81 0.77 -17.80
CA ARG A 130 -3.79 0.04 -19.08
C ARG A 130 -4.33 -1.37 -18.98
N TRP A 131 -4.21 -2.08 -17.87
CA TRP A 131 -4.82 -3.41 -17.71
C TRP A 131 -6.27 -3.38 -17.22
N ARG A 132 -6.70 -2.30 -16.57
CA ARG A 132 -8.12 -2.09 -16.23
C ARG A 132 -8.97 -1.55 -17.39
N ALA A 133 -8.35 -0.87 -18.36
CA ALA A 133 -8.98 -0.37 -19.58
C ALA A 133 -9.50 -1.46 -20.56
N PRO A 134 -8.77 -2.54 -20.89
CA PRO A 134 -9.22 -3.57 -21.83
C PRO A 134 -10.46 -4.31 -21.30
N GLY A 135 -10.59 -4.46 -19.98
CA GLY A 135 -11.82 -4.99 -19.37
C GLY A 135 -13.07 -4.10 -19.51
N ARG A 136 -12.93 -2.86 -19.99
CA ARG A 136 -14.06 -1.98 -20.37
C ARG A 136 -14.40 -2.03 -21.85
N VAL A 137 -13.45 -2.41 -22.72
CA VAL A 137 -13.66 -2.50 -24.18
C VAL A 137 -14.26 -3.85 -24.57
N LEU A 138 -14.01 -4.89 -23.76
CA LEU A 138 -14.58 -6.23 -23.92
C LEU A 138 -15.92 -6.43 -23.17
N ARG A 139 -16.64 -5.35 -22.86
CA ARG A 139 -17.97 -5.40 -22.22
C ARG A 139 -19.01 -4.62 -23.01
#